data_AF-A0A8S2WYF8-F1
#
_entry.id   AF-A0A8S2WYF8-F1
#
_cell.length_a   1.000
_cell.length_b   1.000
_cell.length_c   1.000
_cell.angle_alpha   90.00
_cell.angle_beta   90.00
_cell.angle_gamma   90.00
#
_symmetry.space_group_name_H-M   'P 1'
#
loop_
_entity.id
_entity.type
_entity.pdbx_description
1 polymer ?
#
loop_
_entity_poly.entity_id
_entity_poly.type
_entity_poly.pdbx_seq_one_letter_code
_entity_poly.pdbx_strand_id
1 'polypeptide(L)'
;NIKLIQNGLEKETFALLTAPLIIIKILVPFSVSHLTSGTQPLNVLINSYIPRMVTSILVAIIVYITPLFHNSSSKFYYYLAVIFVLGLNEIFVSSMRVSKLAFYARISDSTIGGTYLTFLHTISNLGLHLTETLILFSASYLTLKPCPSCQTIDAYYIEVTFCLFIGILWLIWKYRTLLDLQNLPLSKWYIETKDNIQDRSFN
;
A
#
# COMPACT_ATOMS: atom_id res chain seq x y z
N ASN A 1 -8.92 3.67 7.77
CA ASN A 1 -8.97 4.47 9.01
C ASN A 1 -10.39 4.60 9.58
N ILE A 2 -11.07 3.49 9.85
CA ILE A 2 -12.42 3.50 10.47
C ILE A 2 -12.32 3.79 11.99
N LYS A 3 -11.20 3.40 12.61
CA LYS A 3 -10.85 3.67 14.01
C LYS A 3 -10.82 5.15 14.38
N LEU A 4 -10.47 6.05 13.45
CA LEU A 4 -10.51 7.49 13.68
C LEU A 4 -11.94 7.98 13.98
N ILE A 5 -12.94 7.44 13.27
CA ILE A 5 -14.37 7.75 13.49
C ILE A 5 -14.83 7.14 14.83
N GLN A 6 -14.40 5.93 15.15
CA GLN A 6 -14.76 5.24 16.40
C GLN A 6 -14.15 5.91 17.64
N ASN A 7 -12.98 6.53 17.52
CA ASN A 7 -12.29 7.26 18.60
C ASN A 7 -12.81 8.70 18.80
N GLY A 8 -14.01 9.01 18.31
CA GLY A 8 -14.71 10.26 18.59
C GLY A 8 -14.54 11.36 17.54
N LEU A 9 -13.98 11.08 16.36
CA LEU A 9 -14.06 12.05 15.26
C LEU A 9 -15.43 12.01 14.63
N GLU A 10 -16.11 13.16 14.60
CA GLU A 10 -17.34 13.34 13.85
C GLU A 10 -17.13 12.93 12.39
N LYS A 11 -18.13 12.24 11.81
CA LYS A 11 -18.05 11.74 10.43
C LYS A 11 -17.73 12.85 9.42
N GLU A 12 -18.20 14.07 9.69
CA GLU A 12 -17.91 15.26 8.90
C GLU A 12 -16.43 15.65 8.96
N THR A 13 -15.84 15.67 10.15
CA THR A 13 -14.40 15.93 10.34
C THR A 13 -13.56 14.88 9.62
N PHE A 14 -13.96 13.61 9.65
CA PHE A 14 -13.27 12.55 8.90
C PHE A 14 -13.37 12.72 7.38
N ALA A 15 -14.53 13.10 6.86
CA ALA A 15 -14.71 13.42 5.44
C ALA A 15 -13.82 14.60 5.01
N LEU A 16 -13.74 15.64 5.84
CA LEU A 16 -12.85 16.79 5.63
C LEU A 16 -11.36 16.39 5.64
N LEU A 17 -10.94 15.48 6.52
CA LEU A 17 -9.57 14.97 6.56
C LEU A 17 -9.21 14.14 5.32
N THR A 18 -10.18 13.41 4.76
CA THR A 18 -9.93 12.47 3.65
C THR A 18 -10.00 13.11 2.27
N ALA A 19 -10.78 14.18 2.09
CA ALA A 19 -10.93 14.85 0.79
C ALA A 19 -9.59 15.34 0.19
N PRO A 20 -8.68 16.02 0.93
CA PRO A 20 -7.37 16.41 0.41
C PRO A 20 -6.50 15.21 0.01
N LEU A 21 -6.64 14.06 0.69
CA LEU A 21 -5.87 12.86 0.40
C LEU A 21 -6.21 12.28 -0.97
N ILE A 22 -7.45 12.45 -1.45
CA ILE A 22 -7.86 12.01 -2.78
C ILE A 22 -7.12 12.81 -3.86
N ILE A 23 -6.97 14.13 -3.66
CA ILE A 23 -6.22 15.00 -4.58
C ILE A 23 -4.77 14.53 -4.65
N ILE A 24 -4.15 14.24 -3.51
CA ILE A 24 -2.78 13.69 -3.44
C ILE A 24 -2.70 12.36 -4.22
N LYS A 25 -3.66 11.44 -4.07
CA LYS A 25 -3.68 10.16 -4.79
C LYS A 25 -3.68 10.32 -6.31
N ILE A 26 -4.30 11.38 -6.81
CA ILE A 26 -4.36 11.68 -8.25
C ILE A 26 -3.05 12.32 -8.71
N LEU A 27 -2.44 13.22 -7.92
CA LEU A 27 -1.22 13.95 -8.29
C LEU A 27 0.06 13.09 -8.19
N VAL A 28 0.12 12.16 -7.24
CA VAL A 28 1.32 11.33 -7.01
C VAL A 28 1.74 10.52 -8.24
N PRO A 29 0.85 9.83 -8.98
CA PRO A 29 1.21 9.15 -10.22
C PRO A 29 1.88 10.06 -11.25
N PHE A 30 1.45 11.32 -11.40
CA PHE A 30 2.09 12.25 -12.32
C PHE A 30 3.53 12.55 -11.89
N SER A 31 3.74 12.78 -10.59
CA SER A 31 5.06 13.09 -10.04
C SER A 31 6.02 11.89 -10.10
N VAL A 32 5.52 10.70 -9.83
CA VAL A 32 6.30 9.45 -9.76
C VAL A 32 6.48 8.80 -11.13
N SER A 33 5.68 9.19 -12.14
CA SER A 33 5.72 8.63 -13.50
C SER A 33 7.14 8.59 -14.07
N HIS A 34 7.87 9.71 -13.98
CA HIS A 34 9.23 9.84 -14.49
C HIS A 34 10.20 8.85 -13.83
N LEU A 35 10.03 8.57 -12.54
CA LEU A 35 10.85 7.61 -11.80
C LEU A 35 10.53 6.16 -12.18
N THR A 36 9.30 5.89 -12.61
CA THR A 36 8.83 4.54 -12.97
C THR A 36 8.98 4.21 -14.46
N SER A 37 9.19 5.20 -15.32
CA SER A 37 9.43 5.00 -16.76
C SER A 37 10.81 4.41 -17.08
N GLY A 38 11.70 4.31 -16.09
CA GLY A 38 13.05 3.77 -16.26
C GLY A 38 13.10 2.25 -16.42
N THR A 39 14.33 1.73 -16.56
CA THR A 39 14.60 0.29 -16.71
C THR A 39 14.32 -0.54 -15.46
N GLN A 40 14.02 0.09 -14.33
CA GLN A 40 13.92 -0.55 -13.01
C GLN A 40 12.71 -0.04 -12.20
N PRO A 41 11.47 -0.36 -12.62
CA PRO A 41 10.26 0.18 -11.99
C PRO A 41 10.09 -0.28 -10.53
N LEU A 42 10.56 -1.48 -10.16
CA LEU A 42 10.45 -2.03 -8.79
C LEU A 42 11.35 -1.31 -7.78
N ASN A 43 12.39 -0.60 -8.21
CA ASN A 43 13.27 0.13 -7.31
C ASN A 43 12.52 1.22 -6.53
N VAL A 44 11.56 1.88 -7.18
CA VAL A 44 10.67 2.85 -6.52
C VAL A 44 9.83 2.18 -5.42
N LEU A 45 9.32 0.97 -5.67
CA LEU A 45 8.59 0.19 -4.67
C LEU A 45 9.49 -0.19 -3.49
N ILE A 46 10.69 -0.70 -3.74
CA ILE A 46 11.63 -1.13 -2.70
C ILE A 46 12.02 0.07 -1.83
N ASN A 47 12.43 1.17 -2.45
CA ASN A 47 12.88 2.37 -1.73
C ASN A 47 11.73 3.07 -1.00
N SER A 48 10.50 3.02 -1.51
CA SER A 48 9.32 3.60 -0.85
C SER A 48 8.77 2.70 0.26
N TYR A 49 9.15 1.42 0.32
CA TYR A 49 8.60 0.47 1.28
C TYR A 49 9.00 0.78 2.73
N ILE A 50 10.28 1.09 2.98
CA ILE A 50 10.76 1.42 4.32
C ILE A 50 10.13 2.72 4.83
N PRO A 51 10.16 3.85 4.08
CA PRO A 51 9.46 5.08 4.47
C PRO A 51 7.97 4.85 4.73
N ARG A 52 7.30 4.02 3.91
CA ARG A 52 5.88 3.66 4.14
C ARG A 52 5.67 2.99 5.49
N MET A 53 6.52 2.05 5.88
CA MET A 53 6.38 1.38 7.19
C MET A 53 6.52 2.38 8.33
N VAL A 54 7.51 3.30 8.24
CA VAL A 54 7.71 4.36 9.23
C VAL A 54 6.50 5.29 9.30
N THR A 55 5.99 5.78 8.17
CA THR A 55 4.80 6.64 8.17
C THR A 55 3.55 5.92 8.67
N SER A 56 3.44 4.61 8.43
CA SER A 56 2.32 3.80 8.94
C SER A 56 2.35 3.70 10.47
N ILE A 57 3.54 3.59 11.09
CA ILE A 57 3.71 3.62 12.54
C ILE A 57 3.33 5.00 13.09
N LEU A 58 3.78 6.08 12.44
CA LEU A 58 3.40 7.44 12.84
C LEU A 58 1.89 7.66 12.81
N VAL A 59 1.19 7.12 11.79
CA VAL A 59 -0.27 7.14 11.74
C VAL A 59 -0.89 6.40 12.93
N ALA A 60 -0.38 5.23 13.30
CA ALA A 60 -0.89 4.49 14.45
C ALA A 60 -0.70 5.24 15.79
N ILE A 61 0.44 5.92 15.96
CA ILE A 61 0.70 6.78 17.12
C ILE A 61 -0.28 7.96 17.15
N ILE A 62 -0.53 8.60 16.00
CA ILE A 62 -1.51 9.68 15.87
C ILE A 62 -2.92 9.19 16.26
N VAL A 63 -3.33 8.01 15.79
CA VAL A 63 -4.63 7.41 16.15
C VAL A 63 -4.76 7.19 17.66
N TYR A 64 -3.66 6.82 18.34
CA TYR A 64 -3.63 6.63 19.80
C TYR A 64 -3.79 7.93 20.59
N ILE A 65 -3.16 9.02 20.14
CA ILE A 65 -3.26 10.34 20.83
C ILE A 65 -4.54 11.10 20.47
N THR A 66 -5.21 10.75 19.38
CA THR A 66 -6.45 11.40 18.89
C THR A 66 -7.49 11.70 19.98
N PRO A 67 -7.90 10.75 20.85
CA PRO A 67 -8.91 11.04 21.87
C PRO A 67 -8.49 12.10 22.90
N LEU A 68 -7.19 12.30 23.13
CA LEU A 68 -6.68 13.29 24.10
C LEU A 68 -6.90 14.73 23.64
N PHE A 69 -6.91 14.97 22.32
CA PHE A 69 -7.02 16.30 21.73
C PHE A 69 -8.45 16.65 21.28
N HIS A 70 -9.41 15.73 21.47
CA HIS A 70 -10.79 15.93 21.04
C HIS A 70 -11.45 17.17 21.68
N ASN A 71 -11.03 17.59 22.89
CA ASN A 71 -11.61 18.73 23.63
C ASN A 71 -10.68 19.93 23.84
N SER A 72 -9.47 19.94 23.26
CA SER A 72 -8.49 21.01 23.50
C SER A 72 -8.66 22.21 22.55
N SER A 73 -8.19 23.40 22.95
CA SER A 73 -8.18 24.59 22.07
C SER A 73 -7.23 24.44 20.86
N SER A 74 -6.33 23.46 20.89
CA SER A 74 -5.31 23.21 19.84
C SER A 74 -5.75 22.22 18.74
N LYS A 75 -7.06 21.90 18.62
CA LYS A 75 -7.61 20.97 17.62
C LYS A 75 -7.17 21.25 16.19
N PHE A 76 -7.10 22.53 15.80
CA PHE A 76 -6.75 22.94 14.44
C PHE A 76 -5.34 22.48 14.03
N TYR A 77 -4.34 22.76 14.87
CA TYR A 77 -2.96 22.34 14.62
C TYR A 77 -2.80 20.83 14.61
N TYR A 78 -3.54 20.12 15.47
CA TYR A 78 -3.59 18.67 15.48
C TYR A 78 -4.11 18.10 14.16
N TYR A 79 -5.23 18.63 13.63
CA TYR A 79 -5.77 18.17 12.36
C TYR A 79 -4.87 18.47 11.18
N LEU A 80 -4.18 19.62 11.16
CA LEU A 80 -3.15 19.89 10.15
C LEU A 80 -2.02 18.85 10.19
N ALA A 81 -1.53 18.49 11.39
CA ALA A 81 -0.52 17.46 11.54
C ALA A 81 -1.02 16.07 11.09
N VAL A 82 -2.28 15.72 11.39
CA VAL A 82 -2.92 14.48 10.94
C VAL A 82 -3.00 14.42 9.42
N ILE A 83 -3.48 15.49 8.77
CA ILE A 83 -3.55 15.58 7.29
C ILE A 83 -2.15 15.42 6.70
N PHE A 84 -1.15 16.10 7.27
CA PHE A 84 0.22 16.02 6.78
C PHE A 84 0.78 14.60 6.84
N VAL A 85 0.67 13.93 7.99
CA VAL A 85 1.20 12.57 8.16
C VAL A 85 0.41 11.55 7.33
N LEU A 86 -0.92 11.67 7.26
CA LEU A 86 -1.74 10.84 6.37
C LEU A 86 -1.40 11.08 4.90
N GLY A 87 -1.15 12.33 4.51
CA GLY A 87 -0.73 12.71 3.17
C GLY A 87 0.60 12.07 2.79
N LEU A 88 1.62 12.18 3.67
CA LEU A 88 2.92 11.51 3.46
C LEU A 88 2.77 10.00 3.32
N ASN A 89 1.97 9.37 4.18
CA ASN A 89 1.69 7.94 4.09
C ASN A 89 1.04 7.57 2.75
N GLU A 90 0.07 8.37 2.29
CA GLU A 90 -0.61 8.15 1.01
C GLU A 90 0.30 8.35 -0.20
N ILE A 91 1.28 9.25 -0.13
CA ILE A 91 2.30 9.42 -1.18
C ILE A 91 3.10 8.12 -1.36
N PHE A 92 3.62 7.54 -0.28
CA PHE A 92 4.41 6.31 -0.36
C PHE A 92 3.57 5.09 -0.80
N VAL A 93 2.34 4.96 -0.28
CA VAL A 93 1.41 3.90 -0.71
C VAL A 93 1.08 4.04 -2.20
N SER A 94 0.83 5.25 -2.67
CA SER A 94 0.48 5.51 -4.06
C SER A 94 1.65 5.29 -5.01
N SER A 95 2.85 5.74 -4.64
CA SER A 95 4.10 5.47 -5.34
C SER A 95 4.33 3.96 -5.56
N MET A 96 4.14 3.16 -4.50
CA MET A 96 4.26 1.71 -4.57
C MET A 96 3.23 1.08 -5.52
N ARG A 97 1.99 1.58 -5.55
CA ARG A 97 0.96 1.09 -6.49
C ARG A 97 1.34 1.37 -7.94
N VAL A 98 1.85 2.57 -8.22
CA VAL A 98 2.30 2.97 -9.57
C VAL A 98 3.49 2.13 -10.03
N SER A 99 4.45 1.87 -9.15
CA SER A 99 5.60 1.01 -9.45
C SER A 99 5.19 -0.43 -9.84
N LYS A 100 4.26 -1.05 -9.10
CA LYS A 100 3.73 -2.38 -9.46
C LYS A 100 3.00 -2.35 -10.81
N LEU A 101 2.19 -1.33 -11.04
CA LEU A 101 1.47 -1.14 -12.29
C LEU A 101 2.43 -1.02 -13.48
N ALA A 102 3.49 -0.23 -13.34
CA ALA A 102 4.53 -0.08 -14.36
C ALA A 102 5.24 -1.41 -14.67
N PHE A 103 5.50 -2.23 -13.64
CA PHE A 103 6.06 -3.57 -13.84
C PHE A 103 5.09 -4.51 -14.54
N TYR A 104 3.81 -4.53 -14.14
CA TYR A 104 2.79 -5.37 -14.80
C TYR A 104 2.63 -5.02 -16.27
N ALA A 105 2.61 -3.72 -16.60
CA ALA A 105 2.57 -3.26 -17.98
C ALA A 105 3.78 -3.73 -18.78
N ARG A 106 4.97 -3.75 -18.15
CA ARG A 106 6.21 -4.16 -18.82
C ARG A 106 6.31 -5.66 -19.05
N ILE A 107 5.89 -6.50 -18.12
CA ILE A 107 5.93 -7.97 -18.29
C ILE A 107 4.80 -8.48 -19.20
N SER A 108 3.80 -7.64 -19.49
CA SER A 108 2.70 -8.00 -20.38
C SER A 108 3.15 -7.91 -21.84
N ASP A 109 3.20 -9.04 -22.53
CA ASP A 109 3.57 -9.14 -23.95
C ASP A 109 2.72 -8.23 -24.84
N SER A 110 3.30 -7.54 -25.82
CA SER A 110 2.57 -6.70 -26.78
C SER A 110 1.43 -7.42 -27.53
N THR A 111 1.53 -8.74 -27.75
CA THR A 111 0.53 -9.50 -28.53
C THR A 111 -0.74 -9.82 -27.73
N ILE A 112 -0.62 -10.07 -26.41
CA ILE A 112 -1.76 -10.44 -25.53
C ILE A 112 -1.77 -9.59 -24.24
N GLY A 113 -1.14 -8.42 -24.30
CA GLY A 113 -0.78 -7.65 -23.10
C GLY A 113 -1.98 -7.11 -22.34
N GLY A 114 -3.05 -6.78 -23.05
CA GLY A 114 -4.30 -6.33 -22.42
C GLY A 114 -4.92 -7.40 -21.49
N THR A 115 -4.88 -8.67 -21.90
CA THR A 115 -5.41 -9.78 -21.09
C THR A 115 -4.51 -10.06 -19.88
N TYR A 116 -3.18 -10.08 -20.07
CA TYR A 116 -2.25 -10.26 -18.93
C TYR A 116 -2.33 -9.11 -17.92
N LEU A 117 -2.40 -7.87 -18.38
CA LEU A 117 -2.52 -6.70 -17.52
C LEU A 117 -3.82 -6.75 -16.70
N THR A 118 -4.94 -7.08 -17.34
CA THR A 118 -6.24 -7.21 -16.66
C THR A 118 -6.21 -8.33 -15.64
N PHE A 119 -5.67 -9.50 -15.99
CA PHE A 119 -5.57 -10.64 -15.08
C PHE A 119 -4.71 -10.31 -13.85
N LEU A 120 -3.56 -9.68 -14.03
CA LEU A 120 -2.67 -9.25 -12.95
C LEU A 120 -3.34 -8.21 -12.05
N HIS A 121 -4.16 -7.31 -12.61
CA HIS A 121 -4.97 -6.37 -11.85
C HIS A 121 -6.02 -7.09 -11.01
N THR A 122 -6.72 -8.08 -11.58
CA THR A 122 -7.72 -8.88 -10.87
C THR A 122 -7.09 -9.61 -9.69
N ILE A 123 -5.98 -10.31 -9.90
CA ILE A 123 -5.24 -10.98 -8.81
C ILE A 123 -4.81 -9.97 -7.75
N SER A 124 -4.28 -8.82 -8.15
CA SER A 124 -3.79 -7.80 -7.22
C SER A 124 -4.92 -7.18 -6.39
N ASN A 125 -6.06 -6.90 -7.01
CA ASN A 125 -7.23 -6.33 -6.34
C ASN A 125 -7.87 -7.36 -5.39
N LEU A 126 -7.97 -8.61 -5.83
CA LEU A 126 -8.47 -9.70 -4.99
C LEU A 126 -7.56 -9.90 -3.76
N GLY A 127 -6.24 -9.93 -3.95
CA GLY A 127 -5.30 -10.05 -2.84
C GLY A 127 -5.42 -8.93 -1.81
N LEU A 128 -5.66 -7.69 -2.27
CA LEU A 128 -5.88 -6.55 -1.38
C LEU A 128 -7.16 -6.72 -0.55
N HIS A 129 -8.30 -6.99 -1.19
CA HIS A 129 -9.58 -7.11 -0.47
C HIS A 129 -9.67 -8.35 0.42
N LEU A 130 -9.02 -9.45 0.04
CA LEU A 130 -8.89 -10.62 0.91
C LEU A 130 -8.10 -10.26 2.17
N THR A 131 -7.01 -9.51 2.04
CA THR A 131 -6.22 -9.06 3.19
C THR A 131 -7.04 -8.15 4.11
N GLU A 132 -7.83 -7.22 3.55
CA GLU A 132 -8.74 -6.37 4.34
C GLU A 132 -9.79 -7.19 5.08
N THR A 133 -10.38 -8.18 4.42
CA THR A 133 -11.40 -9.06 5.02
C THR A 133 -10.79 -9.88 6.17
N LEU A 134 -9.58 -10.42 5.98
CA LEU A 134 -8.88 -11.18 7.01
C LEU A 134 -8.57 -10.34 8.25
N ILE A 135 -8.13 -9.09 8.07
CA ILE A 135 -7.87 -8.16 9.18
C ILE A 135 -9.17 -7.84 9.93
N LEU A 136 -10.27 -7.58 9.23
CA LEU A 136 -11.55 -7.30 9.90
C LEU A 136 -12.08 -8.53 10.66
N PHE A 137 -11.88 -9.72 10.10
CA PHE A 137 -12.24 -10.97 10.77
C PHE A 137 -11.40 -11.20 12.03
N SER A 138 -10.09 -10.96 11.99
CA SER A 138 -9.23 -11.04 13.17
C SER A 138 -9.66 -10.05 14.25
N ALA A 139 -9.96 -8.81 13.88
CA ALA A 139 -10.44 -7.78 14.81
C ALA A 139 -11.74 -8.20 15.50
N SER A 140 -12.66 -8.79 14.74
CA SER A 140 -13.93 -9.30 15.26
C SER A 140 -13.72 -10.44 16.26
N TYR A 141 -12.82 -11.38 15.96
CA TYR A 141 -12.48 -12.46 16.88
C TYR A 141 -11.85 -11.95 18.19
N LEU A 142 -10.97 -10.95 18.10
CA LEU A 142 -10.34 -10.31 19.26
C LEU A 142 -11.35 -9.53 20.13
N THR A 143 -12.38 -8.95 19.52
CA THR A 143 -13.40 -8.13 20.21
C THR A 143 -14.45 -8.97 20.95
N LEU A 144 -14.68 -10.23 20.54
CA LEU A 144 -15.69 -11.13 21.11
C LEU A 144 -15.40 -11.61 22.55
N LYS A 145 -14.31 -11.16 23.19
CA LYS A 145 -14.01 -11.44 24.61
C LYS A 145 -14.25 -10.21 25.50
N PRO A 146 -15.50 -9.73 25.71
CA PRO A 146 -15.78 -8.73 26.72
C PRO A 146 -15.65 -9.38 28.10
N CYS A 147 -14.52 -9.15 28.77
CA CYS A 147 -14.36 -9.49 30.18
C CYS A 147 -14.60 -8.23 31.03
N PRO A 148 -15.50 -8.26 32.03
CA PRO A 148 -15.93 -7.09 32.79
C PRO A 148 -14.83 -6.44 33.66
N SER A 149 -13.66 -7.07 33.80
CA SER A 149 -12.54 -6.60 34.64
C SER A 149 -11.20 -6.47 33.91
N CYS A 150 -11.16 -6.69 32.59
CA CYS A 150 -9.91 -6.65 31.83
C CYS A 150 -9.75 -5.31 31.09
N GLN A 151 -8.61 -4.66 31.26
CA GLN A 151 -8.19 -3.54 30.42
C GLN A 151 -8.08 -4.06 28.97
N THR A 152 -9.06 -3.75 28.13
CA THR A 152 -9.10 -4.25 26.75
C THR A 152 -8.08 -3.50 25.92
N ILE A 153 -6.96 -4.15 25.60
CA ILE A 153 -6.06 -3.68 24.56
C ILE A 153 -6.83 -3.77 23.24
N ASP A 154 -6.92 -2.63 22.56
CA ASP A 154 -7.63 -2.49 21.31
C ASP A 154 -7.03 -3.41 20.24
N ALA A 155 -7.86 -4.24 19.59
CA ALA A 155 -7.42 -5.20 18.56
C ALA A 155 -6.56 -4.55 17.46
N TYR A 156 -6.83 -3.29 17.15
CA TYR A 156 -6.05 -2.48 16.21
C TYR A 156 -4.55 -2.41 16.53
N TYR A 157 -4.14 -2.23 17.79
CA TYR A 157 -2.72 -2.11 18.12
C TYR A 157 -2.00 -3.47 18.03
N ILE A 158 -2.72 -4.55 18.36
CA ILE A 158 -2.24 -5.92 18.20
C ILE A 158 -2.02 -6.21 16.71
N GLU A 159 -2.99 -5.85 15.87
CA GLU A 159 -2.92 -6.03 14.42
C GLU A 159 -1.82 -5.18 13.77
N VAL A 160 -1.71 -3.91 14.12
CA VAL A 160 -0.64 -3.02 13.60
C VAL A 160 0.74 -3.59 13.92
N THR A 161 0.93 -4.07 15.16
CA THR A 161 2.19 -4.69 15.59
C THR A 161 2.48 -5.96 14.80
N PHE A 162 1.49 -6.83 14.64
CA PHE A 162 1.61 -8.07 13.87
C PHE A 162 1.91 -7.83 12.38
N CYS A 163 1.18 -6.91 11.75
CA CYS A 163 1.39 -6.50 10.36
C CYS A 163 2.76 -5.88 10.14
N LEU A 164 3.30 -5.16 11.12
CA LEU A 164 4.64 -4.60 11.07
C LEU A 164 5.69 -5.72 11.01
N PHE A 165 5.62 -6.71 11.91
CA PHE A 165 6.57 -7.83 11.89
C PHE A 165 6.49 -8.64 10.60
N ILE A 166 5.28 -8.93 10.13
CA ILE A 166 5.09 -9.61 8.83
C ILE A 166 5.65 -8.77 7.68
N GLY A 167 5.43 -7.46 7.68
CA GLY A 167 5.93 -6.56 6.64
C GLY A 167 7.46 -6.53 6.58
N ILE A 168 8.13 -6.47 7.74
CA ILE A 168 9.60 -6.54 7.82
C ILE A 168 10.10 -7.89 7.31
N LEU A 169 9.50 -8.99 7.79
CA LEU A 169 9.89 -10.35 7.37
C LEU A 169 9.71 -10.54 5.86
N TRP A 170 8.59 -10.07 5.32
CA TRP A 170 8.29 -10.11 3.90
C TRP A 170 9.32 -9.32 3.09
N LEU A 171 9.69 -8.12 3.55
CA LEU A 171 10.69 -7.30 2.88
C LEU A 171 12.02 -8.03 2.81
N ILE A 172 12.51 -8.57 3.93
CA ILE A 172 13.78 -9.30 3.99
C ILE A 172 13.76 -10.51 3.04
N TRP A 173 12.67 -11.28 3.05
CA TRP A 173 12.56 -12.50 2.26
C TRP A 173 12.41 -12.22 0.76
N LYS A 174 11.58 -11.23 0.38
CA LYS A 174 11.27 -10.95 -1.03
C LYS A 174 12.19 -9.93 -1.69
N TYR A 175 13.01 -9.21 -0.93
CA TYR A 175 13.94 -8.21 -1.49
C TYR A 175 14.76 -8.77 -2.65
N ARG A 176 15.37 -9.96 -2.46
CA ARG A 176 16.15 -10.63 -3.51
C ARG A 176 15.29 -10.99 -4.72
N THR A 177 14.15 -11.63 -4.49
CA THR A 177 13.22 -12.00 -5.57
C THR A 177 12.75 -10.78 -6.36
N LEU A 178 12.48 -9.64 -5.73
CA LEU A 178 12.08 -8.41 -6.41
C LEU A 178 13.19 -7.88 -7.32
N LEU A 179 14.45 -7.93 -6.87
CA LEU A 179 15.60 -7.58 -7.70
C LEU A 179 15.79 -8.56 -8.86
N ASP A 180 15.66 -9.86 -8.60
CA ASP A 180 15.79 -10.90 -9.63
C ASP A 180 14.71 -10.75 -10.72
N LEU A 181 13.46 -10.51 -10.31
CA LEU A 181 12.34 -10.29 -11.22
C LEU A 181 12.52 -9.02 -12.07
N GLN A 182 13.09 -7.96 -11.48
CA GLN A 182 13.34 -6.70 -12.20
C GLN A 182 14.46 -6.84 -13.23
N ASN A 183 15.48 -7.65 -12.96
CA ASN A 183 16.64 -7.83 -13.83
C ASN A 183 16.45 -8.95 -14.87
N LEU A 184 15.34 -9.71 -14.80
CA LEU A 184 15.07 -10.78 -15.74
C LEU A 184 14.83 -10.20 -17.15
N PRO A 185 15.51 -10.71 -18.19
CA PRO A 185 15.31 -10.21 -19.55
C PRO A 185 13.87 -10.45 -20.01
N LEU A 186 13.32 -9.49 -20.75
CA LEU A 186 11.93 -9.51 -21.22
C LEU A 186 11.61 -10.73 -22.10
N SER A 187 12.60 -11.30 -22.79
CA SER A 187 12.45 -12.52 -23.58
C SER A 187 11.98 -13.74 -22.78
N LYS A 188 12.21 -13.77 -21.45
CA LYS A 188 11.71 -14.84 -20.58
C LYS A 188 10.25 -14.63 -20.14
N TRP A 189 9.72 -13.43 -20.30
CA TRP A 189 8.34 -13.08 -19.95
C TRP A 189 7.39 -13.23 -21.14
N TYR A 190 7.90 -13.06 -22.36
CA TYR A 190 7.10 -13.09 -23.59
C TYR A 190 7.10 -14.49 -24.21
N ILE A 191 6.05 -14.77 -24.97
CA ILE A 191 5.95 -16.03 -25.72
C ILE A 191 6.78 -15.87 -26.99
N GLU A 192 7.64 -16.83 -27.32
CA GLU A 192 8.36 -16.79 -28.61
C GLU A 192 7.34 -16.96 -29.75
N THR A 193 7.09 -15.87 -30.48
CA THR A 193 6.31 -15.89 -31.72
C THR A 193 7.11 -16.53 -32.86
N LYS A 194 6.43 -17.15 -33.84
CA LYS A 194 7.09 -17.82 -34.98
C LYS A 194 8.07 -16.93 -35.75
N ASP A 195 7.82 -15.62 -35.80
CA ASP A 195 8.70 -14.65 -36.45
C ASP A 195 10.06 -14.51 -35.73
N ASN A 196 10.07 -14.56 -34.39
CA ASN A 196 11.30 -14.56 -33.58
C ASN A 196 12.12 -15.86 -33.72
N ILE A 197 11.47 -16.97 -34.09
CA ILE A 197 12.13 -18.26 -34.30
C ILE A 197 12.83 -18.28 -35.68
N GLN A 198 12.23 -17.68 -36.71
CA GLN A 198 12.85 -17.58 -38.02
C GLN A 198 14.11 -16.69 -38.00
N ASP A 199 14.08 -15.53 -37.34
CA ASP A 199 15.24 -14.62 -37.25
C ASP A 199 16.46 -15.20 -36.49
N ARG A 200 16.24 -16.15 -35.55
CA ARG A 200 17.34 -16.90 -34.92
C ARG A 200 17.84 -18.10 -35.73
N SER A 201 17.06 -18.61 -36.68
CA SER A 201 17.47 -19.72 -37.54
C SER A 201 18.35 -19.30 -38.72
N PHE A 202 18.39 -17.99 -39.02
CA PHE A 202 19.19 -17.38 -40.09
C PHE A 202 20.44 -16.63 -39.60
N ASN A 203 20.73 -16.67 -38.29
CA ASN A 203 21.98 -16.18 -37.68
C ASN A 203 22.71 -17.33 -36.99
#